data_AF-A0A937UFF0-F1
#
_entry.id   AF-A0A937UFF0-F1
#
_cell.length_a   1.000
_cell.length_b   1.000
_cell.length_c   1.000
_cell.angle_alpha   90.00
_cell.angle_beta   90.00
_cell.angle_gamma   90.00
#
_symmetry.space_group_name_H-M   'P 1'
#
loop_
_entity.id
_entity.type
_entity.pdbx_description
1 polymer ?
#
loop_
_entity_poly.entity_id
_entity_poly.type
_entity_poly.pdbx_seq_one_letter_code
_entity_poly.pdbx_strand_id
1 'polypeptide(L)'
;DLYAWGASLGLRFGAGPFSLSAEGQLGRNWRNSLGSAGISPAAMAGAASINTATGSIQDSKCYGGWIDLAFKLGPATPHLIYGYASGEGSGTDKTKATSQMIGISMPISLAKGFSLRPEVMFYFDGTNNKNSAGKGINNGSYGIYGLQFQITF
;
A
#
# COMPACT_ATOMS: atom_id res chain seq x y z
N ASP A 1 7.47 23.26 -14.29
CA ASP A 1 7.25 21.91 -14.85
C ASP A 1 6.98 20.91 -13.75
N LEU A 2 6.10 19.95 -14.01
CA LEU A 2 5.76 18.85 -13.10
C LEU A 2 6.55 17.60 -13.52
N TYR A 3 7.30 17.02 -12.59
CA TYR A 3 8.00 15.75 -12.80
C TYR A 3 7.44 14.69 -11.84
N ALA A 4 6.98 13.57 -12.40
CA ALA A 4 6.54 12.42 -11.63
C ALA A 4 7.51 11.26 -11.87
N TRP A 5 7.97 10.62 -10.81
CA TRP A 5 8.81 9.43 -10.89
C TRP A 5 8.62 8.56 -9.66
N GLY A 6 8.93 7.28 -9.79
CA GLY A 6 9.01 6.35 -8.68
C GLY A 6 9.92 5.19 -9.02
N ALA A 7 10.41 4.54 -7.98
CA ALA A 7 11.23 3.35 -8.04
C ALA A 7 10.69 2.33 -7.04
N SER A 8 10.75 1.06 -7.42
CA SER A 8 10.39 -0.07 -6.57
C SER A 8 11.47 -1.14 -6.67
N LEU A 9 11.76 -1.79 -5.53
CA LEU A 9 12.64 -2.94 -5.46
C LEU A 9 11.93 -4.04 -4.66
N GLY A 10 11.70 -5.17 -5.32
CA GLY A 10 11.14 -6.36 -4.73
C GLY A 10 12.21 -7.42 -4.45
N LEU A 11 12.06 -8.14 -3.35
CA LEU A 11 12.82 -9.33 -3.03
C LEU A 11 11.88 -10.49 -2.74
N ARG A 12 12.26 -11.68 -3.23
CA ARG A 12 11.54 -12.91 -2.93
C ARG A 12 12.54 -14.00 -2.57
N PHE A 13 12.27 -14.68 -1.47
CA PHE A 13 13.04 -15.79 -0.98
C PHE A 13 12.11 -16.98 -0.67
N GLY A 14 12.59 -18.19 -0.92
CA GLY A 14 11.85 -19.42 -0.62
C GLY A 14 12.80 -20.52 -0.20
N ALA A 15 12.48 -21.19 0.90
CA ALA A 15 13.22 -22.32 1.42
C ALA A 15 12.24 -23.39 1.95
N GLY A 16 12.11 -24.48 1.19
CA GLY A 16 11.17 -25.57 1.51
C GLY A 16 9.72 -25.05 1.56
N PRO A 17 8.98 -25.29 2.67
CA PRO A 17 7.60 -24.81 2.80
C PRO A 17 7.51 -23.31 3.12
N PHE A 18 8.61 -22.64 3.49
CA PHE A 18 8.59 -21.23 3.85
C PHE A 18 8.92 -20.34 2.66
N SER A 19 8.21 -19.22 2.53
CA SER A 19 8.57 -18.16 1.58
C SER A 19 8.37 -16.78 2.20
N LEU A 20 9.23 -15.85 1.80
CA LEU A 20 9.18 -14.44 2.17
C LEU A 20 9.20 -13.62 0.88
N SER A 21 8.30 -12.66 0.78
CA SER A 21 8.31 -11.66 -0.28
C SER A 21 8.26 -10.29 0.38
N ALA A 22 8.98 -9.32 -0.16
CA ALA A 22 8.91 -7.96 0.29
C ALA A 22 9.13 -7.01 -0.88
N GLU A 23 8.59 -5.80 -0.78
CA GLU A 23 8.81 -4.75 -1.75
C GLU A 23 8.94 -3.42 -1.03
N GLY A 24 9.91 -2.61 -1.45
CA GLY A 24 10.06 -1.23 -1.01
C GLY A 24 9.91 -0.29 -2.19
N GLN A 25 9.26 0.84 -1.97
CA GLN A 25 8.96 1.82 -3.01
C GLN A 25 9.24 3.25 -2.52
N LEU A 26 9.64 4.12 -3.45
CA LEU A 26 9.84 5.55 -3.19
C LEU A 26 9.61 6.36 -4.47
N GLY A 27 9.12 7.59 -4.35
CA GLY A 27 8.84 8.43 -5.50
C GLY A 27 8.48 9.87 -5.17
N ARG A 28 8.26 10.64 -6.24
CA ARG A 28 7.81 12.04 -6.21
C ARG A 28 6.62 12.19 -7.13
N ASN A 29 5.53 12.79 -6.63
CA ASN A 29 4.28 12.97 -7.37
C ASN A 29 3.76 11.67 -7.99
N TRP A 30 4.12 10.53 -7.41
CA TRP A 30 3.98 9.23 -8.06
C TRP A 30 2.52 8.82 -8.20
N ARG A 31 1.63 9.43 -7.40
CA ARG A 31 0.19 9.29 -7.55
C ARG A 31 -0.34 9.91 -8.84
N ASN A 32 0.29 10.97 -9.37
CA ASN A 32 -0.13 11.61 -10.62
C ASN A 32 -0.01 10.66 -11.82
N SER A 33 0.88 9.66 -11.75
CA SER A 33 1.01 8.59 -12.76
C SER A 33 0.28 7.30 -12.37
N LEU A 34 -0.55 7.32 -11.32
CA LEU A 34 -1.17 6.14 -10.72
C LEU A 34 -0.16 5.07 -10.25
N GLY A 35 1.10 5.46 -10.03
CA GLY A 35 2.18 4.53 -9.66
C GLY A 35 2.20 4.18 -8.17
N SER A 36 1.68 5.06 -7.30
CA SER A 36 1.43 4.70 -5.90
C SER A 36 0.26 3.70 -5.83
N ALA A 37 0.50 2.51 -5.29
CA ALA A 37 -0.53 1.49 -5.17
C ALA A 37 -1.67 1.92 -4.22
N GLY A 38 -2.91 1.81 -4.69
CA GLY A 38 -4.13 1.92 -3.88
C GLY A 38 -4.77 3.31 -3.77
N ILE A 39 -5.80 3.39 -2.93
CA ILE A 39 -6.61 4.60 -2.65
C ILE A 39 -6.48 5.06 -1.19
N SER A 40 -5.48 4.58 -0.48
CA SER A 40 -5.25 4.96 0.92
C SER A 40 -4.95 6.46 1.05
N PRO A 41 -5.19 7.08 2.22
CA PRO A 41 -4.82 8.47 2.47
C PRO A 41 -3.35 8.76 2.17
N ALA A 42 -2.43 7.83 2.49
CA ALA A 42 -1.02 7.95 2.15
C ALA A 42 -0.77 7.99 0.63
N ALA A 43 -1.45 7.15 -0.15
CA ALA A 43 -1.36 7.16 -1.61
C ALA A 43 -1.92 8.45 -2.20
N MET A 44 -3.02 8.99 -1.65
CA MET A 44 -3.60 10.26 -2.08
C MET A 44 -2.66 11.45 -1.81
N ALA A 45 -1.98 11.45 -0.66
CA ALA A 45 -1.00 12.48 -0.30
C ALA A 45 0.29 12.44 -1.16
N GLY A 46 0.49 11.39 -1.96
CA GLY A 46 1.61 11.26 -2.90
C GLY A 46 1.40 11.94 -4.26
N ALA A 47 0.38 12.80 -4.41
CA ALA A 47 0.13 13.61 -5.60
C ALA A 47 0.71 15.03 -5.45
N ALA A 48 1.06 15.67 -6.56
CA ALA A 48 1.35 17.10 -6.59
C ALA A 48 0.07 17.91 -6.34
N SER A 49 0.23 19.07 -5.70
CA SER A 49 -0.84 20.05 -5.48
C SER A 49 -0.48 21.41 -6.09
N ILE A 50 -1.47 22.29 -6.23
CA ILE A 50 -1.26 23.66 -6.73
C ILE A 50 -1.41 24.62 -5.56
N ASN A 51 -0.41 25.48 -5.35
CA ASN A 51 -0.55 26.62 -4.45
C ASN A 51 -1.49 27.65 -5.09
N THR A 52 -2.68 27.81 -4.53
CA THR A 52 -3.70 28.72 -5.07
C THR A 52 -3.34 30.19 -4.95
N ALA A 53 -2.43 30.57 -4.04
CA ALA A 53 -1.99 31.94 -3.85
C ALA A 53 -0.89 32.37 -4.84
N THR A 54 -0.03 31.45 -5.26
CA THR A 54 1.13 31.75 -6.13
C THR A 54 1.04 31.10 -7.51
N GLY A 55 0.08 30.19 -7.73
CA GLY A 55 0.00 29.37 -8.94
C GLY A 55 1.12 28.34 -9.08
N SER A 56 2.03 28.24 -8.11
CA SER A 56 3.18 27.33 -8.18
C SER A 56 2.75 25.89 -7.87
N ILE A 57 3.27 24.94 -8.64
CA ILE A 57 3.12 23.51 -8.36
C ILE A 57 3.95 23.14 -7.13
N GLN A 58 3.35 22.34 -6.25
CA GLN A 58 3.95 21.81 -5.06
C GLN A 58 4.02 20.30 -5.19
N ASP A 59 5.25 19.81 -5.15
CA ASP A 59 5.47 18.38 -5.27
C ASP A 59 5.15 17.67 -3.97
N SER A 60 5.01 16.36 -4.04
CA SER A 60 4.97 15.47 -2.88
C SER A 60 6.01 14.39 -3.00
N LYS A 61 6.38 13.83 -1.86
CA LYS A 61 7.20 12.63 -1.73
C LYS A 61 6.32 11.51 -1.23
N CYS A 62 6.51 10.32 -1.77
CA CYS A 62 5.87 9.13 -1.25
C CYS A 62 6.89 8.00 -1.11
N TYR A 63 6.67 7.15 -0.13
CA TYR A 63 7.44 5.93 0.06
C TYR A 63 6.59 4.92 0.80
N GLY A 64 6.92 3.65 0.65
CA GLY A 64 6.16 2.59 1.25
C GLY A 64 6.78 1.23 0.97
N GLY A 65 6.06 0.20 1.35
CA GLY A 65 6.46 -1.16 1.12
C GLY A 65 5.57 -2.15 1.83
N TRP A 66 5.83 -3.41 1.56
CA TRP A 66 5.13 -4.52 2.19
C TRP A 66 6.07 -5.69 2.40
N ILE A 67 5.72 -6.54 3.35
CA ILE A 67 6.32 -7.85 3.60
C ILE A 67 5.21 -8.88 3.72
N ASP A 68 5.45 -10.04 3.14
CA ASP A 68 4.56 -11.20 3.11
C ASP A 68 5.35 -12.45 3.52
N LEU A 69 4.90 -13.10 4.59
CA LEU A 69 5.43 -14.36 5.07
C LEU A 69 4.42 -15.46 4.76
N ALA A 70 4.85 -16.50 4.07
CA ALA A 70 3.99 -17.61 3.68
C ALA A 70 4.56 -18.96 4.05
N PHE A 71 3.66 -19.89 4.41
CA PHE A 71 4.03 -21.26 4.77
C PHE A 71 3.12 -22.27 4.08
N LYS A 72 3.68 -23.18 3.29
CA LYS A 72 2.92 -24.19 2.55
C LYS A 72 2.56 -25.39 3.43
N LEU A 73 1.26 -25.64 3.58
CA LEU A 73 0.65 -26.73 4.35
C LEU A 73 -0.26 -27.57 3.46
N GLY A 74 0.32 -28.52 2.73
CA GLY A 74 -0.44 -29.34 1.78
C GLY A 74 -1.14 -28.49 0.72
N PRO A 75 -2.50 -28.52 0.63
CA PRO A 75 -3.26 -27.69 -0.31
C PRO A 75 -3.40 -26.23 0.11
N ALA A 76 -3.15 -25.88 1.38
CA ALA A 76 -3.28 -24.53 1.90
C ALA A 76 -1.92 -23.84 2.00
N THR A 77 -1.88 -22.52 1.86
CA THR A 77 -0.67 -21.72 2.07
C THR A 77 -1.04 -20.46 2.84
N PRO A 78 -1.10 -20.46 4.18
CA PRO A 78 -1.31 -19.21 4.93
C PRO A 78 -0.22 -18.16 4.64
N HIS A 79 -0.65 -16.91 4.51
CA HIS A 79 0.15 -15.69 4.38
C HIS A 79 -0.13 -14.76 5.56
N LEU A 80 0.92 -14.14 6.09
CA LEU A 80 0.86 -12.99 6.99
C LEU A 80 1.51 -11.80 6.30
N ILE A 81 0.73 -10.74 6.09
CA ILE A 81 1.13 -9.59 5.28
C ILE A 81 1.13 -8.36 6.16
N TYR A 82 2.18 -7.55 6.08
CA TYR A 82 2.23 -6.22 6.66
C TYR A 82 2.63 -5.21 5.58
N GLY A 83 1.97 -4.05 5.58
CA GLY A 83 2.21 -2.98 4.63
C GLY A 83 2.32 -1.63 5.31
N TYR A 84 3.11 -0.74 4.73
CA TYR A 84 3.26 0.65 5.16
C TYR A 84 3.31 1.55 3.92
N ALA A 85 2.66 2.71 4.00
CA ALA A 85 2.79 3.76 3.00
C ALA A 85 2.78 5.13 3.68
N SER A 86 3.52 6.08 3.12
CA SER A 86 3.49 7.48 3.50
C SER A 86 3.53 8.38 2.26
N GLY A 87 2.79 9.48 2.33
CA GLY A 87 2.82 10.58 1.37
C GLY A 87 2.91 11.91 2.10
N GLU A 88 3.75 12.80 1.61
CA GLU A 88 3.99 14.12 2.21
C GLU A 88 4.13 15.19 1.11
N GLY A 89 3.30 16.23 1.20
CA GLY A 89 3.38 17.44 0.37
C GLY A 89 4.59 18.30 0.75
N SER A 90 5.04 19.14 -0.19
CA SER A 90 6.18 20.04 -0.02
C SER A 90 5.79 21.51 -0.16
N GLY A 91 6.69 22.41 0.26
CA GLY A 91 6.44 23.85 0.18
C GLY A 91 5.40 24.30 1.22
N THR A 92 4.33 24.94 0.76
CA THR A 92 3.24 25.40 1.63
C THR A 92 2.20 24.33 1.91
N ASP A 93 2.10 23.29 1.08
CA ASP A 93 1.28 22.13 1.34
C ASP A 93 1.92 21.29 2.45
N LYS A 94 1.28 21.27 3.61
CA LYS A 94 1.71 20.50 4.78
C LYS A 94 0.99 19.16 4.90
N THR A 95 0.31 18.71 3.84
CA THR A 95 -0.39 17.44 3.81
C THR A 95 0.59 16.32 4.10
N LYS A 96 0.25 15.45 5.05
CA LYS A 96 1.00 14.25 5.36
C LYS A 96 0.00 13.15 5.67
N ALA A 97 0.19 11.98 5.08
CA ALA A 97 -0.61 10.83 5.42
C ALA A 97 0.25 9.58 5.51
N THR A 98 -0.08 8.74 6.49
CA THR A 98 0.54 7.44 6.73
C THR A 98 -0.58 6.40 6.83
N SER A 99 -0.36 5.28 6.16
CA SER A 99 -1.29 4.16 6.10
C SER A 99 -0.53 2.89 6.41
N GLN A 100 -1.06 2.08 7.31
CA GLN A 100 -0.51 0.77 7.65
C GLN A 100 -1.54 -0.32 7.38
N MET A 101 -1.07 -1.50 7.04
CA MET A 101 -1.90 -2.67 6.80
C MET A 101 -1.32 -3.87 7.54
N ILE A 102 -2.18 -4.67 8.16
CA ILE A 102 -1.86 -6.04 8.54
C ILE A 102 -2.95 -6.97 8.02
N GLY A 103 -2.58 -8.12 7.46
CA GLY A 103 -3.55 -9.03 6.88
C GLY A 103 -3.12 -10.47 6.92
N ILE A 104 -4.12 -11.34 6.83
CA ILE A 104 -3.97 -12.78 6.68
C ILE A 104 -4.71 -13.17 5.40
N SER A 105 -4.05 -13.94 4.55
CA SER A 105 -4.64 -14.52 3.34
C SER A 105 -4.28 -15.99 3.28
N MET A 106 -5.19 -16.86 2.84
CA MET A 106 -4.90 -18.30 2.79
C MET A 106 -5.44 -18.91 1.50
N PRO A 107 -4.65 -18.93 0.42
CA PRO A 107 -4.98 -19.72 -0.76
C PRO A 107 -5.06 -21.21 -0.42
N ILE A 108 -6.13 -21.85 -0.87
CA ILE A 108 -6.40 -23.28 -0.75
C ILE A 108 -6.69 -23.84 -2.14
N SER A 109 -5.89 -24.80 -2.60
CA SER A 109 -6.17 -25.56 -3.83
C SER A 109 -7.15 -26.70 -3.53
N LEU A 110 -8.37 -26.59 -4.05
CA LEU A 110 -9.43 -27.58 -3.81
C LEU A 110 -9.41 -28.68 -4.87
N ALA A 111 -9.13 -28.32 -6.12
CA ALA A 111 -8.94 -29.25 -7.23
C ALA A 111 -7.99 -28.63 -8.26
N LYS A 112 -7.60 -29.40 -9.27
CA LYS A 112 -6.82 -28.86 -10.40
C LYS A 112 -7.62 -27.73 -11.06
N GLY A 113 -7.04 -26.54 -11.11
CA GLY A 113 -7.68 -25.38 -11.69
C GLY A 113 -8.74 -24.72 -10.81
N PHE A 114 -8.99 -25.19 -9.57
CA PHE A 114 -9.93 -24.53 -8.66
C PHE A 114 -9.28 -24.23 -7.30
N SER A 115 -9.26 -22.95 -6.95
CA SER A 115 -8.74 -22.48 -5.67
C SER A 115 -9.69 -21.50 -4.98
N LEU A 116 -9.68 -21.56 -3.66
CA LEU A 116 -10.37 -20.64 -2.76
C LEU A 116 -9.33 -19.81 -2.01
N ARG A 117 -9.60 -18.53 -1.77
CA ARG A 117 -8.72 -17.66 -0.98
C ARG A 117 -9.54 -16.77 -0.05
N PRO A 118 -9.76 -17.18 1.21
CA PRO A 118 -10.20 -16.26 2.26
C PRO A 118 -9.11 -15.24 2.59
N GLU A 119 -9.53 -14.00 2.82
CA GLU A 119 -8.66 -12.89 3.18
C GLU A 119 -9.29 -12.02 4.26
N VAL A 120 -8.46 -11.56 5.19
CA VAL A 120 -8.80 -10.57 6.20
C VAL A 120 -7.66 -9.56 6.28
N MET A 121 -7.96 -8.28 6.08
CA MET A 121 -6.98 -7.20 6.14
C MET A 121 -7.50 -6.07 7.02
N PHE A 122 -6.65 -5.53 7.88
CA PHE A 122 -6.92 -4.37 8.71
C PHE A 122 -6.02 -3.23 8.28
N TYR A 123 -6.63 -2.05 8.11
CA TYR A 123 -5.97 -0.83 7.68
C TYR A 123 -6.05 0.21 8.79
N PHE A 124 -4.93 0.88 9.03
CA PHE A 124 -4.78 1.92 10.03
C PHE A 124 -4.25 3.19 9.36
N ASP A 125 -5.15 4.15 9.14
CA ASP A 125 -4.85 5.40 8.44
C ASP A 125 -4.79 6.60 9.39
N GLY A 126 -4.84 6.38 10.71
CA GLY A 126 -5.04 7.47 11.68
C GLY A 126 -3.78 8.13 12.23
N THR A 127 -2.58 7.60 11.98
CA THR A 127 -1.39 7.97 12.76
C THR A 127 -0.55 9.07 12.09
N ASN A 128 -0.41 10.22 12.76
CA ASN A 128 0.45 11.34 12.36
C ASN A 128 0.09 12.03 11.04
N ASN A 129 -1.18 11.98 10.65
CA ASN A 129 -1.64 12.63 9.42
C ASN A 129 -1.91 14.12 9.64
N LYS A 130 -1.68 14.91 8.60
CA LYS A 130 -1.89 16.36 8.56
C LYS A 130 -2.62 16.74 7.28
N ASN A 131 -3.49 17.72 7.37
CA ASN A 131 -4.06 18.38 6.18
C ASN A 131 -3.09 19.43 5.61
N SER A 132 -3.49 20.10 4.52
CA SER A 132 -2.65 21.11 3.85
C SER A 132 -2.29 22.31 4.73
N ALA A 133 -3.09 22.59 5.78
CA ALA A 133 -2.81 23.62 6.79
C ALA A 133 -1.89 23.14 7.93
N GLY A 134 -1.45 21.88 7.91
CA GLY A 134 -0.60 21.27 8.92
C GLY A 134 -1.32 20.82 10.19
N LYS A 135 -2.66 20.90 10.22
CA LYS A 135 -3.47 20.45 11.36
C LYS A 135 -3.58 18.93 11.35
N GLY A 136 -3.43 18.31 12.52
CA GLY A 136 -3.60 16.88 12.71
C GLY A 136 -4.99 16.40 12.25
N ILE A 137 -5.02 15.32 11.47
CA ILE A 137 -6.24 14.64 11.04
C ILE A 137 -6.14 13.16 11.39
N ASN A 138 -7.28 12.54 11.69
CA ASN A 138 -7.38 11.10 11.91
C ASN A 138 -8.27 10.53 10.80
N ASN A 139 -7.69 9.75 9.88
CA ASN A 139 -8.43 9.13 8.78
C ASN A 139 -9.07 7.79 9.18
N GLY A 140 -8.92 7.35 10.44
CA GLY A 140 -9.60 6.19 10.99
C GLY A 140 -8.89 4.87 10.72
N SER A 141 -9.66 3.78 10.82
CA SER A 141 -9.20 2.41 10.60
C SER A 141 -10.38 1.59 10.09
N TYR A 142 -10.11 0.58 9.26
CA TYR A 142 -11.15 -0.27 8.69
C TYR A 142 -10.64 -1.68 8.42
N GLY A 143 -11.57 -2.64 8.32
CA GLY A 143 -11.29 -4.02 7.96
C GLY A 143 -11.87 -4.36 6.59
N ILE A 144 -11.14 -5.17 5.82
CA ILE A 144 -11.64 -5.83 4.61
C ILE A 144 -11.66 -7.32 4.88
N TYR A 145 -12.81 -7.94 4.60
CA TYR A 145 -13.01 -9.38 4.71
C TYR A 145 -13.47 -9.85 3.34
N GLY A 146 -12.78 -10.84 2.78
CA GLY A 146 -12.98 -11.28 1.41
C GLY A 146 -12.89 -12.78 1.26
N LEU A 147 -13.56 -13.28 0.23
CA LEU A 147 -13.43 -14.65 -0.24
C LEU A 147 -13.34 -14.62 -1.76
N GLN A 148 -12.20 -15.04 -2.29
CA GLN A 148 -11.98 -15.12 -3.73
C GLN A 148 -12.07 -16.58 -4.19
N PHE A 149 -12.86 -16.81 -5.25
CA PHE A 149 -12.90 -18.06 -5.99
C PHE A 149 -12.15 -17.86 -7.29
N GLN A 150 -11.22 -18.75 -7.63
CA GLN A 150 -10.46 -18.70 -8.86
C GLN A 150 -10.56 -20.04 -9.58
N ILE A 151 -11.03 -20.00 -10.82
CA ILE A 151 -11.11 -21.13 -11.75
C ILE A 151 -10.16 -20.85 -12.91
N THR A 152 -9.24 -21.76 -13.18
CA THR A 152 -8.27 -21.71 -14.29
C THR A 152 -8.46 -22.96 -15.15
N PHE A 153 -8.78 -22.76 -16.42
CA PHE A 153 -9.06 -23.83 -17.40
C PHE A 153 -7.80 -24.21 -18.17
#